data_AF-A0A266N7X3-F1
#
_entry.id   AF-A0A266N7X3-F1
#
_cell.length_a   1.000
_cell.length_b   1.000
_cell.length_c   1.000
_cell.angle_alpha   90.00
_cell.angle_beta   90.00
_cell.angle_gamma   90.00
#
_symmetry.space_group_name_H-M   'P 1'
#
loop_
_entity.id
_entity.type
_entity.pdbx_description
1 polymer ?
#
loop_
_entity_poly.entity_id
_entity_poly.type
_entity_poly.pdbx_seq_one_letter_code
_entity_poly.pdbx_strand_id
1 'polypeptide(L)'
;MDTLDPKTLPKTIKARVPHQANAILDKAHSQFQIGCEQPLPSETERMPQPLLDKLWIKMSEMYGHRWTSNFGVSADMSHSWATVLKGITGKQIANGLNVLVEKGDEFDWPPPANVFRAMCLQVPGLPSEAQAWDEARSGKYSHEAVKIAAEATSTFDLHAGSSNDKALRQRFERNYAIVVRRAQTGQPLEGRIAHGIGHDSTRPREQVQLEHSRKEAEALVIAQGIPANPQSARAMLLAKLGIRRDTHV
;
A
#
# COMPACT_ATOMS: atom_id res chain seq x y z
N MET A 1 -66.75 34.98 0.07
CA MET A 1 -66.87 33.75 0.85
C MET A 1 -67.46 32.73 -0.09
N ASP A 2 -66.62 31.88 -0.69
CA ASP A 2 -67.07 30.70 -1.42
C ASP A 2 -66.00 29.63 -1.21
N THR A 3 -66.33 28.69 -0.32
CA THR A 3 -65.54 27.52 0.05
C THR A 3 -65.67 26.48 -1.06
N LEU A 4 -64.57 26.21 -1.78
CA LEU A 4 -64.49 25.12 -2.75
C LEU A 4 -64.30 23.78 -2.03
N ASP A 5 -65.29 22.91 -2.19
CA ASP A 5 -65.39 21.54 -1.67
C ASP A 5 -64.22 20.62 -2.09
N PRO A 6 -63.63 19.83 -1.18
CA PRO A 6 -62.49 18.93 -1.47
C PRO A 6 -62.89 17.58 -2.13
N LYS A 7 -63.98 17.52 -2.91
CA LYS A 7 -64.56 16.25 -3.41
C LYS A 7 -64.28 15.87 -4.87
N THR A 8 -63.40 16.57 -5.57
CA THR A 8 -63.02 16.23 -6.96
C THR A 8 -61.53 15.92 -7.09
N LEU A 9 -61.11 14.79 -6.50
CA LEU A 9 -59.85 14.13 -6.82
C LEU A 9 -60.15 12.67 -7.22
N PRO A 10 -59.68 12.18 -8.38
CA PRO A 10 -59.84 10.77 -8.73
C PRO A 10 -59.06 9.89 -7.75
N LYS A 11 -59.71 8.85 -7.24
CA LYS A 11 -59.15 7.90 -6.26
C LYS A 11 -57.91 7.22 -6.86
N THR A 12 -56.74 7.46 -6.27
CA THR A 12 -55.48 6.78 -6.59
C THR A 12 -55.63 5.27 -6.41
N ILE A 13 -55.55 4.52 -7.51
CA ILE A 13 -55.45 3.06 -7.48
C ILE A 13 -54.07 2.73 -6.91
N LYS A 14 -54.01 2.08 -5.74
CA LYS A 14 -52.75 1.58 -5.18
C LYS A 14 -52.20 0.49 -6.09
N ALA A 15 -51.04 0.74 -6.71
CA ALA A 15 -50.34 -0.26 -7.49
C ALA A 15 -49.97 -1.46 -6.59
N ARG A 16 -50.47 -2.65 -6.93
CA ARG A 16 -50.12 -3.90 -6.25
C ARG A 16 -48.75 -4.34 -6.79
N VAL A 17 -47.70 -4.11 -6.01
CA VAL A 17 -46.36 -4.61 -6.34
C VAL A 17 -46.40 -6.14 -6.31
N PRO A 18 -46.03 -6.84 -7.40
CA PRO A 18 -46.02 -8.29 -7.42
C PRO A 18 -44.95 -8.81 -6.46
N HIS A 19 -45.35 -9.74 -5.58
CA HIS A 19 -44.52 -10.32 -4.52
C HIS A 19 -43.22 -10.99 -5.04
N GLN A 20 -43.18 -11.35 -6.32
CA GLN A 20 -42.00 -11.88 -7.00
C GLN A 20 -40.85 -10.88 -7.14
N ALA A 21 -41.11 -9.56 -7.22
CA ALA A 21 -40.06 -8.56 -7.36
C ALA A 21 -39.18 -8.48 -6.09
N ASN A 22 -39.78 -8.60 -4.91
CA ASN A 22 -39.05 -8.60 -3.65
C ASN A 22 -38.22 -9.88 -3.47
N ALA A 23 -38.73 -11.03 -3.90
CA ALA A 23 -38.00 -12.29 -3.83
C ALA A 23 -36.76 -12.33 -4.74
N ILE A 24 -36.80 -11.64 -5.88
CA ILE A 24 -35.65 -11.51 -6.80
C ILE A 24 -34.60 -10.54 -6.20
N LEU A 25 -35.05 -9.47 -5.53
CA LEU A 25 -34.16 -8.52 -4.87
C LEU A 25 -33.42 -9.17 -3.68
N ASP A 26 -34.14 -9.95 -2.85
CA ASP A 26 -33.54 -10.68 -1.72
C ASP A 26 -32.55 -11.74 -2.21
N LYS A 27 -32.88 -12.47 -3.28
CA LYS A 27 -31.98 -13.48 -3.86
C LYS A 27 -30.72 -12.85 -4.47
N ALA A 28 -30.83 -11.67 -5.08
CA ALA A 28 -29.68 -10.92 -5.56
C ALA A 28 -28.81 -10.42 -4.39
N HIS A 29 -29.43 -9.90 -3.32
CA HIS A 29 -28.70 -9.47 -2.12
C HIS A 29 -27.95 -10.64 -1.45
N SER A 30 -28.53 -11.84 -1.41
CA SER A 30 -27.86 -13.04 -0.89
C SER A 30 -26.75 -13.57 -1.81
N GLN A 31 -26.87 -13.43 -3.14
CA GLN A 31 -25.83 -13.88 -4.08
C GLN A 31 -24.62 -12.95 -4.16
N PHE A 32 -24.77 -11.67 -3.82
CA PHE A 32 -23.64 -10.71 -3.74
C PHE A 32 -22.97 -10.66 -2.36
N GLN A 33 -23.45 -11.42 -1.38
CA GLN A 33 -22.72 -11.70 -0.15
C GLN A 33 -21.71 -12.82 -0.42
N ILE A 34 -20.65 -12.48 -1.15
CA ILE A 34 -19.36 -13.13 -0.90
C ILE A 34 -19.08 -12.88 0.57
N GLY A 35 -19.02 -13.94 1.37
CA GLY A 35 -18.67 -13.86 2.78
C GLY A 35 -17.28 -13.23 2.93
N CYS A 36 -17.23 -11.90 3.01
CA CYS A 36 -16.22 -11.23 3.79
C CYS A 36 -16.55 -11.54 5.24
N GLU A 37 -16.12 -12.72 5.69
CA GLU A 37 -15.95 -13.03 7.09
C GLU A 37 -15.04 -11.92 7.65
N GLN A 38 -15.65 -10.86 8.20
CA GLN A 38 -14.90 -9.82 8.88
C GLN A 38 -14.31 -10.50 10.12
N PRO A 39 -12.99 -10.67 10.23
CA PRO A 39 -12.41 -11.18 11.46
C PRO A 39 -12.70 -10.15 12.54
N LEU A 40 -13.20 -10.60 13.70
CA LEU A 40 -13.38 -9.75 14.87
C LEU A 40 -12.09 -8.93 15.12
N PRO A 41 -12.17 -7.58 15.21
CA PRO A 41 -11.00 -6.77 15.49
C PRO A 41 -10.73 -6.81 16.99
N SER A 42 -10.07 -7.86 17.52
CA SER A 42 -9.59 -7.84 18.92
C SER A 42 -8.40 -8.75 19.25
N GLU A 43 -8.03 -9.75 18.46
CA GLU A 43 -6.91 -10.66 18.83
C GLU A 43 -5.64 -10.49 17.98
N THR A 44 -5.73 -9.87 16.80
CA THR A 44 -4.59 -9.70 15.88
C THR A 44 -3.63 -8.58 16.29
N GLU A 45 -3.85 -7.94 17.43
CA GLU A 45 -3.10 -6.76 17.83
C GLU A 45 -1.82 -7.05 18.64
N ARG A 46 -1.58 -8.29 19.06
CA ARG A 46 -0.48 -8.62 19.97
C ARG A 46 0.31 -9.83 19.49
N MET A 47 1.56 -9.93 19.93
CA MET A 47 2.39 -11.10 19.63
C MET A 47 1.73 -12.40 20.14
N PRO A 48 1.76 -13.52 19.39
CA PRO A 48 1.28 -14.79 19.89
C PRO A 48 1.97 -15.22 21.20
N GLN A 49 1.20 -15.62 22.22
CA GLN A 49 1.75 -16.15 23.50
C GLN A 49 2.87 -17.16 23.33
N PRO A 50 2.77 -18.21 22.48
CA PRO A 50 3.83 -19.22 22.39
C PRO A 50 5.17 -18.66 21.87
N LEU A 51 5.17 -17.53 21.16
CA LEU A 51 6.40 -16.84 20.77
C LEU A 51 6.94 -15.98 21.91
N LEU A 52 6.06 -15.34 22.67
CA LEU A 52 6.41 -14.54 23.83
C LEU A 52 7.02 -15.41 24.94
N ASP A 53 6.44 -16.59 25.20
CA ASP A 53 6.96 -17.56 26.17
C ASP A 53 8.37 -18.03 25.81
N LYS A 54 8.59 -18.38 24.54
CA LYS A 54 9.91 -18.78 24.04
C LYS A 54 10.94 -17.67 24.17
N LEU A 55 10.53 -16.43 23.89
CA LEU A 55 11.37 -15.25 24.09
C LEU A 55 11.72 -15.09 25.58
N TRP A 56 10.74 -15.23 26.48
CA TRP A 56 10.95 -15.10 27.92
C TRP A 56 11.94 -16.14 28.45
N ILE A 57 11.81 -17.41 28.01
CA ILE A 57 12.75 -18.47 28.34
C ILE A 57 14.16 -18.08 27.89
N LYS A 58 14.35 -17.70 26.62
CA LYS A 58 15.67 -17.35 26.07
C LYS A 58 16.30 -16.14 26.77
N MET A 59 15.53 -15.09 27.03
CA MET A 59 16.03 -13.90 27.72
C MET A 59 16.38 -14.21 29.18
N SER A 60 15.60 -15.07 29.85
CA SER A 60 15.92 -15.52 31.20
C SER A 60 17.16 -16.42 31.26
N GLU A 61 17.41 -17.23 30.23
CA GLU A 61 18.66 -18.01 30.09
C GLU A 61 19.88 -17.09 29.89
N MET A 62 19.74 -16.03 29.09
CA MET A 62 20.83 -15.09 28.78
C MET A 62 21.17 -14.15 29.94
N TYR A 63 20.15 -13.59 30.60
CA TYR A 63 20.31 -12.51 31.59
C TYR A 63 20.00 -12.92 33.04
N GLY A 64 19.45 -14.12 33.24
CA GLY A 64 19.17 -14.69 34.55
C GLY A 64 18.30 -13.80 35.44
N HIS A 65 18.80 -13.54 36.65
CA HIS A 65 18.12 -12.72 37.66
C HIS A 65 17.87 -11.28 37.21
N ARG A 66 18.72 -10.72 36.34
CA ARG A 66 18.57 -9.32 35.84
C ARG A 66 17.29 -9.16 35.02
N TRP A 67 16.97 -10.17 34.20
CA TRP A 67 15.74 -10.20 33.42
C TRP A 67 14.51 -10.38 34.32
N THR A 68 14.51 -11.44 35.13
CA THR A 68 13.35 -11.80 35.95
C THR A 68 13.02 -10.76 37.02
N SER A 69 14.02 -10.03 37.53
CA SER A 69 13.79 -8.91 38.47
C SER A 69 13.11 -7.71 37.81
N ASN A 70 13.44 -7.42 36.55
CA ASN A 70 12.98 -6.22 35.88
C ASN A 70 11.66 -6.42 35.12
N PHE A 71 11.45 -7.62 34.57
CA PHE A 71 10.32 -7.93 33.70
C PHE A 71 9.42 -9.07 34.21
N GLY A 72 9.83 -9.78 35.27
CA GLY A 72 9.10 -10.91 35.83
C GLY A 72 9.47 -12.27 35.23
N VAL A 73 8.92 -13.33 35.82
CA VAL A 73 9.24 -14.73 35.47
C VAL A 73 8.49 -15.19 34.21
N SER A 74 7.29 -14.65 33.96
CA SER A 74 6.47 -14.93 32.78
C SER A 74 5.90 -13.64 32.20
N ALA A 75 5.55 -13.65 30.92
CA ALA A 75 4.86 -12.56 30.27
C ALA A 75 3.43 -12.94 29.91
N ASP A 76 2.48 -12.10 30.31
CA ASP A 76 1.09 -12.20 29.89
C ASP A 76 0.86 -11.48 28.56
N MET A 77 -0.27 -11.77 27.89
CA MET A 77 -0.65 -11.08 26.66
C MET A 77 -0.86 -9.57 26.87
N SER A 78 -1.15 -9.14 28.10
CA SER A 78 -1.27 -7.73 28.48
C SER A 78 0.08 -7.04 28.70
N HIS A 79 1.19 -7.78 28.67
CA HIS A 79 2.51 -7.25 28.95
C HIS A 79 2.96 -6.27 27.85
N SER A 80 3.73 -5.25 28.23
CA SER A 80 4.17 -4.17 27.32
C SER A 80 4.94 -4.72 26.11
N TRP A 81 5.74 -5.77 26.31
CA TRP A 81 6.47 -6.46 25.23
C TRP A 81 5.57 -7.08 24.17
N ALA A 82 4.42 -7.65 24.55
CA ALA A 82 3.47 -8.24 23.60
C ALA A 82 2.88 -7.19 22.65
N THR A 83 2.72 -5.95 23.15
CA THR A 83 2.25 -4.81 22.36
C THR A 83 3.36 -4.23 21.47
N VAL A 84 4.56 -4.05 22.02
CA VAL A 84 5.70 -3.50 21.27
C VAL A 84 6.13 -4.44 20.14
N LEU A 85 6.17 -5.74 20.39
CA LEU A 85 6.59 -6.74 19.42
C LEU A 85 5.45 -7.26 18.51
N LYS A 86 4.35 -6.51 18.41
CA LYS A 86 3.25 -6.79 17.48
C LYS A 86 3.76 -6.98 16.05
N GLY A 87 3.31 -8.06 15.41
CA GLY A 87 3.60 -8.37 14.01
C GLY A 87 5.01 -8.91 13.74
N ILE A 88 5.80 -9.18 14.79
CA ILE A 88 7.13 -9.79 14.63
C ILE A 88 7.01 -11.31 14.47
N THR A 89 7.76 -11.86 13.53
CA THR A 89 7.84 -13.30 13.26
C THR A 89 8.92 -13.99 14.09
N GLY A 90 8.81 -15.30 14.31
CA GLY A 90 9.84 -16.06 15.04
C GLY A 90 11.25 -15.95 14.44
N LYS A 91 11.37 -15.78 13.11
CA LYS A 91 12.66 -15.56 12.44
C LYS A 91 13.29 -14.21 12.83
N GLN A 92 12.49 -13.16 12.89
CA GLN A 92 12.93 -11.84 13.33
C GLN A 92 13.33 -11.83 14.81
N ILE A 93 12.62 -12.57 15.67
CA ILE A 93 13.04 -12.75 17.07
C ILE A 93 14.41 -13.41 17.13
N ALA A 94 14.63 -14.49 16.38
CA ALA A 94 15.93 -15.16 16.31
C ALA A 94 17.05 -14.22 15.83
N ASN A 95 16.78 -13.36 14.84
CA ASN A 95 17.73 -12.33 14.41
C ASN A 95 18.09 -11.38 15.55
N GLY A 96 17.10 -10.86 16.27
CA GLY A 96 17.33 -9.95 17.40
C GLY A 96 18.13 -10.61 18.52
N LEU A 97 17.88 -11.89 18.80
CA LEU A 97 18.66 -12.68 19.76
C LEU A 97 20.11 -12.88 19.29
N ASN A 98 20.34 -13.13 18.01
CA ASN A 98 21.69 -13.27 17.45
C ASN A 98 22.47 -11.95 17.55
N VAL A 99 21.83 -10.81 17.28
CA VAL A 99 22.44 -9.47 17.43
C VAL A 99 22.83 -9.21 18.89
N LEU A 100 22.00 -9.64 19.85
CA LEU A 100 22.34 -9.53 21.28
C LEU A 100 23.58 -10.35 21.64
N VAL A 101 23.74 -11.54 21.06
CA VAL A 101 24.92 -12.38 21.28
C VAL A 101 26.16 -11.77 20.62
N GLU A 102 26.04 -11.28 19.38
CA GLU A 102 27.13 -10.64 18.65
C GLU A 102 27.64 -9.37 19.35
N LYS A 103 26.71 -8.60 19.94
CA LYS A 103 26.99 -7.38 20.70
C LYS A 103 26.99 -7.61 22.21
N GLY A 104 27.43 -8.79 22.66
CA GLY A 104 27.41 -9.17 24.08
C GLY A 104 28.07 -8.14 25.00
N ASP A 105 29.14 -7.49 24.55
CA ASP A 105 29.86 -6.47 25.32
C ASP A 105 29.06 -5.16 25.52
N GLU A 106 28.17 -4.81 24.58
CA GLU A 106 27.33 -3.61 24.63
C GLU A 106 26.05 -3.84 25.46
N PHE A 107 25.55 -5.08 25.46
CA PHE A 107 24.29 -5.47 26.10
C PHE A 107 24.48 -6.38 27.31
N ASP A 108 25.37 -6.02 28.25
CA ASP A 108 25.50 -6.70 29.56
C ASP A 108 24.22 -6.59 30.41
N TRP A 109 23.37 -5.59 30.12
CA TRP A 109 22.04 -5.43 30.71
C TRP A 109 20.93 -5.69 29.68
N PRO A 110 19.81 -6.34 30.05
CA PRO A 110 18.74 -6.63 29.12
C PRO A 110 18.16 -5.34 28.48
N PRO A 111 18.01 -5.31 27.15
CA PRO A 111 17.52 -4.13 26.45
C PRO A 111 16.02 -3.92 26.74
N PRO A 112 15.53 -2.67 26.62
CA PRO A 112 14.09 -2.41 26.60
C PRO A 112 13.45 -2.93 25.30
N ALA A 113 12.14 -3.22 25.36
CA ALA A 113 11.40 -3.87 24.27
C ALA A 113 11.51 -3.16 22.90
N ASN A 114 11.56 -1.84 22.89
CA ASN A 114 11.70 -1.02 21.68
C ASN A 114 13.08 -1.18 21.01
N VAL A 115 14.14 -1.27 21.81
CA VAL A 115 15.50 -1.51 21.33
C VAL A 115 15.61 -2.94 20.80
N PHE A 116 15.07 -3.91 21.53
CA PHE A 116 15.01 -5.30 21.05
C PHE A 116 14.24 -5.42 19.73
N ARG A 117 13.10 -4.75 19.60
CA ARG A 117 12.34 -4.68 18.34
C ARG A 117 13.18 -4.18 17.17
N ALA A 118 13.99 -3.14 17.38
CA ALA A 118 14.86 -2.60 16.34
C ALA A 118 15.88 -3.66 15.86
N MET A 119 16.44 -4.43 16.79
CA MET A 119 17.35 -5.53 16.48
C MET A 119 16.63 -6.69 15.76
N CYS A 120 15.41 -7.03 16.14
CA CYS A 120 14.62 -8.05 15.44
C CYS A 120 14.36 -7.71 13.97
N LEU A 121 14.27 -6.42 13.64
CA LEU A 121 14.05 -5.94 12.27
C LEU A 121 15.36 -5.79 11.49
N GLN A 122 16.52 -5.95 12.12
CA GLN A 122 17.77 -5.98 11.37
C GLN A 122 17.87 -7.32 10.63
N VAL A 123 18.17 -7.23 9.33
CA VAL A 123 18.48 -8.38 8.51
C VAL A 123 20.00 -8.54 8.55
N PRO A 124 20.54 -9.67 9.04
CA PRO A 124 21.98 -9.86 9.11
C PRO A 124 22.59 -9.79 7.69
N GLY A 125 23.68 -9.03 7.55
CA GLY A 125 24.38 -8.86 6.27
C GLY A 125 23.81 -7.79 5.34
N LEU A 126 22.81 -7.01 5.76
CA LEU A 126 22.30 -5.89 4.96
C LEU A 126 23.20 -4.66 5.13
N PRO A 127 23.78 -4.10 4.04
CA PRO A 127 24.61 -2.91 4.14
C PRO A 127 23.79 -1.65 4.49
N SER A 128 24.47 -0.64 5.04
CA SER A 128 23.85 0.68 5.23
C SER A 128 23.49 1.32 3.89
N GLU A 129 22.55 2.29 3.87
CA GLU A 129 22.13 2.95 2.62
C GLU A 129 23.30 3.58 1.84
N ALA A 130 24.25 4.17 2.57
CA ALA A 130 25.45 4.75 1.98
C ALA A 130 26.37 3.69 1.36
N GLN A 131 26.64 2.59 2.09
CA GLN A 131 27.43 1.48 1.57
C GLN A 131 26.74 0.81 0.38
N ALA A 132 25.43 0.60 0.45
CA ALA A 132 24.63 0.03 -0.63
C ALA A 132 24.70 0.91 -1.90
N TRP A 133 24.70 2.23 -1.76
CA TRP A 133 24.86 3.17 -2.88
C TRP A 133 26.24 3.05 -3.54
N ASP A 134 27.30 3.00 -2.73
CA ASP A 134 28.67 2.87 -3.23
C ASP A 134 28.88 1.51 -3.91
N GLU A 135 28.37 0.43 -3.32
CA GLU A 135 28.36 -0.91 -3.90
C GLU A 135 27.60 -0.95 -5.23
N ALA A 136 26.40 -0.35 -5.28
CA ALA A 136 25.58 -0.31 -6.48
C ALA A 136 26.26 0.42 -7.64
N ARG A 137 27.00 1.50 -7.35
CA ARG A 137 27.81 2.21 -8.36
C ARG A 137 29.03 1.42 -8.79
N SER A 138 29.65 0.69 -7.86
CA SER A 138 30.84 -0.13 -8.14
C SER A 138 30.53 -1.37 -8.97
N GLY A 139 29.27 -1.81 -8.99
CA GLY A 139 28.83 -3.05 -9.63
C GLY A 139 29.23 -4.32 -8.88
N LYS A 140 29.77 -4.19 -7.67
CA LYS A 140 30.11 -5.29 -6.77
C LYS A 140 29.12 -5.30 -5.62
N TYR A 141 28.25 -6.30 -5.59
CA TYR A 141 27.17 -6.40 -4.62
C TYR A 141 27.56 -7.34 -3.47
N SER A 142 27.49 -6.86 -2.22
CA SER A 142 27.67 -7.71 -1.03
C SER A 142 26.41 -8.55 -0.73
N HIS A 143 25.23 -8.02 -1.05
CA HIS A 143 23.95 -8.62 -0.72
C HIS A 143 22.97 -8.55 -1.91
N GLU A 144 22.17 -9.59 -2.11
CA GLU A 144 21.19 -9.67 -3.22
C GLU A 144 20.19 -8.50 -3.20
N ALA A 145 19.89 -7.98 -2.01
CA ALA A 145 19.06 -6.79 -1.84
C ALA A 145 19.63 -5.55 -2.56
N VAL A 146 20.96 -5.36 -2.54
CA VAL A 146 21.62 -4.24 -3.22
C VAL A 146 21.54 -4.42 -4.74
N LYS A 147 21.77 -5.65 -5.20
CA LYS A 147 21.68 -6.00 -6.62
C LYS A 147 20.28 -5.75 -7.18
N ILE A 148 19.24 -6.22 -6.50
CA ILE A 148 17.83 -6.01 -6.91
C ILE A 148 17.46 -4.51 -6.88
N ALA A 149 17.92 -3.77 -5.88
CA ALA A 149 17.71 -2.33 -5.81
C ALA A 149 18.42 -1.57 -6.96
N ALA A 150 19.63 -2.02 -7.33
CA ALA A 150 20.37 -1.46 -8.45
C ALA A 150 19.68 -1.75 -9.79
N GLU A 151 19.24 -3.00 -10.02
CA GLU A 151 18.49 -3.40 -11.21
C GLU A 151 17.19 -2.62 -11.36
N ALA A 152 16.44 -2.39 -10.28
CA ALA A 152 15.20 -1.62 -10.30
C ALA A 152 15.41 -0.12 -10.58
N THR A 153 16.60 0.41 -10.27
CA THR A 153 16.97 1.82 -10.51
C THR A 153 17.50 2.04 -11.92
N SER A 154 18.06 1.00 -12.56
CA SER A 154 18.90 1.00 -13.78
C SER A 154 20.38 0.93 -13.44
N THR A 155 21.00 -0.21 -13.69
CA THR A 155 22.46 -0.40 -13.59
C THR A 155 23.21 0.53 -14.54
N PHE A 156 22.66 0.78 -15.73
CA PHE A 156 23.24 1.73 -16.69
C PHE A 156 23.28 3.15 -16.13
N ASP A 157 22.18 3.63 -15.54
CA ASP A 157 22.13 4.99 -14.98
C ASP A 157 23.06 5.11 -13.76
N LEU A 158 23.19 4.05 -12.95
CA LEU A 158 24.11 4.01 -11.81
C LEU A 158 25.59 4.08 -12.21
N HIS A 159 25.97 3.42 -13.31
CA HIS A 159 27.34 3.43 -13.82
C HIS A 159 27.67 4.67 -14.65
N ALA A 160 26.73 5.18 -15.45
CA ALA A 160 26.92 6.36 -16.31
C ALA A 160 26.69 7.69 -15.56
N GLY A 161 25.93 7.66 -14.47
CA GLY A 161 25.54 8.85 -13.70
C GLY A 161 26.68 9.45 -12.88
N SER A 162 26.67 10.79 -12.77
CA SER A 162 27.56 11.53 -11.89
C SER A 162 27.32 11.17 -10.42
N SER A 163 28.39 11.12 -9.62
CA SER A 163 28.30 10.82 -8.18
C SER A 163 27.37 11.78 -7.41
N ASN A 164 27.22 13.01 -7.91
CA ASN A 164 26.42 14.05 -7.27
C ASN A 164 24.98 14.14 -7.78
N ASP A 165 24.51 13.15 -8.57
CA ASP A 165 23.12 13.13 -9.04
C ASP A 165 22.17 12.75 -7.90
N LYS A 166 21.63 13.79 -7.25
CA LYS A 166 20.69 13.67 -6.14
C LYS A 166 19.40 12.95 -6.53
N ALA A 167 18.93 13.11 -7.77
CA ALA A 167 17.69 12.48 -8.22
C ALA A 167 17.89 10.98 -8.40
N LEU A 168 19.03 10.57 -8.96
CA LEU A 168 19.41 9.16 -9.10
C LEU A 168 19.58 8.50 -7.73
N ARG A 169 20.27 9.19 -6.81
CA ARG A 169 20.45 8.72 -5.43
C ARG A 169 19.12 8.51 -4.71
N GLN A 170 18.20 9.47 -4.80
CA GLN A 170 16.87 9.33 -4.18
C GLN A 170 16.06 8.16 -4.76
N ARG A 171 16.17 7.88 -6.06
CA ARG A 171 15.51 6.72 -6.68
C ARG A 171 16.08 5.41 -6.15
N PHE A 172 17.41 5.32 -6.05
CA PHE A 172 18.06 4.16 -5.47
C PHE A 172 17.70 3.97 -4.00
N GLU A 173 17.81 5.00 -3.16
CA GLU A 173 17.47 4.95 -1.73
C GLU A 173 16.03 4.48 -1.53
N ARG A 174 15.08 5.00 -2.32
CA ARG A 174 13.69 4.53 -2.30
C ARG A 174 13.57 3.05 -2.67
N ASN A 175 14.21 2.62 -3.76
CA ASN A 175 14.18 1.24 -4.20
C ASN A 175 14.80 0.30 -3.15
N TYR A 176 15.96 0.67 -2.61
CA TYR A 176 16.65 -0.05 -1.56
C TYR A 176 15.77 -0.20 -0.32
N ALA A 177 15.14 0.88 0.15
CA ALA A 177 14.23 0.85 1.31
C ALA A 177 13.04 -0.11 1.10
N ILE A 178 12.52 -0.24 -0.13
CA ILE A 178 11.46 -1.20 -0.45
C ILE A 178 11.98 -2.63 -0.35
N VAL A 179 13.18 -2.91 -0.89
CA VAL A 179 13.79 -4.24 -0.83
C VAL A 179 14.15 -4.62 0.60
N VAL A 180 14.70 -3.70 1.39
CA VAL A 180 14.97 -3.88 2.82
C VAL A 180 13.68 -4.27 3.55
N ARG A 181 12.59 -3.54 3.31
CA ARG A 181 11.30 -3.86 3.93
C ARG A 181 10.79 -5.24 3.52
N ARG A 182 10.93 -5.62 2.24
CA ARG A 182 10.57 -6.97 1.75
C ARG A 182 11.40 -8.04 2.45
N ALA A 183 12.71 -7.83 2.55
CA ALA A 183 13.64 -8.71 3.26
C ALA A 183 13.22 -8.89 4.73
N GLN A 184 12.89 -7.79 5.40
CA GLN A 184 12.42 -7.79 6.79
C GLN A 184 11.12 -8.58 6.94
N THR A 185 10.15 -8.39 6.04
CA THR A 185 8.85 -9.08 6.08
C THR A 185 8.90 -10.56 5.64
N GLY A 186 10.05 -11.06 5.17
CA GLY A 186 10.19 -12.42 4.65
C GLY A 186 9.48 -12.63 3.31
N GLN A 187 9.14 -11.56 2.59
CA GLN A 187 8.66 -11.64 1.21
C GLN A 187 9.82 -12.00 0.28
N PRO A 188 9.57 -12.76 -0.81
CA PRO A 188 10.61 -13.04 -1.78
C PRO A 188 11.20 -11.74 -2.32
N LEU A 189 12.53 -11.66 -2.32
CA LEU A 189 13.28 -10.56 -2.93
C LEU A 189 13.11 -10.56 -4.45
N GLU A 190 12.89 -11.75 -5.02
CA GLU A 190 12.53 -12.02 -6.41
C GLU A 190 11.17 -11.41 -6.77
N GLY A 191 11.19 -10.16 -7.23
CA GLY A 191 10.01 -9.48 -7.74
C GLY A 191 10.32 -8.05 -8.11
N ARG A 192 9.91 -7.60 -9.30
CA ARG A 192 10.08 -6.21 -9.73
C ARG A 192 9.58 -5.28 -8.62
N ILE A 193 10.43 -4.35 -8.20
CA ILE A 193 10.02 -3.29 -7.27
C ILE A 193 8.89 -2.53 -7.97
N ALA A 194 7.76 -2.36 -7.31
CA ALA A 194 6.64 -1.65 -7.89
C ALA A 194 7.07 -0.20 -8.17
N HIS A 195 7.34 0.12 -9.44
CA HIS A 195 7.54 1.49 -9.88
C HIS A 195 6.29 2.31 -9.53
N GLY A 196 6.48 3.55 -9.07
CA GLY A 196 5.36 4.40 -8.69
C GLY A 196 4.34 4.55 -9.83
N ILE A 197 3.06 4.66 -9.47
CA ILE A 197 1.86 4.69 -10.34
C ILE A 197 1.93 5.71 -11.50
N GLY A 198 2.93 6.60 -11.52
CA GLY A 198 3.13 7.62 -12.55
C GLY A 198 4.05 7.24 -13.72
N HIS A 199 4.59 6.01 -13.81
CA HIS A 199 5.42 5.65 -14.96
C HIS A 199 4.61 4.94 -16.06
N ASP A 200 4.64 5.50 -17.27
CA ASP A 200 3.99 4.91 -18.46
C ASP A 200 4.45 3.50 -18.80
N SER A 201 5.62 3.08 -18.31
CA SER A 201 6.14 1.72 -18.48
C SER A 201 5.35 0.64 -17.75
N THR A 202 4.56 1.03 -16.75
CA THR A 202 3.64 0.13 -16.02
C THR A 202 2.23 0.12 -16.57
N ARG A 203 1.89 1.01 -17.52
CA ARG A 203 0.55 1.09 -18.11
C ARG A 203 0.46 0.15 -19.32
N PRO A 204 -0.69 -0.53 -19.55
CA PRO A 204 -0.89 -1.31 -20.77
C PRO A 204 -0.64 -0.42 -21.99
N ARG A 205 0.14 -0.90 -22.97
CA ARG A 205 0.50 -0.12 -24.18
C ARG A 205 -0.73 0.41 -24.91
N GLU A 206 -1.79 -0.39 -24.94
CA GLU A 206 -3.09 -0.02 -25.53
C GLU A 206 -3.69 1.22 -24.86
N GLN A 207 -3.62 1.29 -23.52
CA GLN A 207 -4.16 2.41 -22.77
C GLN A 207 -3.37 3.71 -23.05
N VAL A 208 -2.05 3.62 -23.12
CA VAL A 208 -1.18 4.76 -23.47
C VAL A 208 -1.47 5.24 -24.90
N GLN A 209 -1.65 4.31 -25.86
CA GLN A 209 -1.97 4.63 -27.25
C GLN A 209 -3.36 5.29 -27.39
N LEU A 210 -4.36 4.82 -26.64
CA LEU A 210 -5.71 5.39 -26.61
C LEU A 210 -5.71 6.82 -26.04
N GLU A 211 -4.96 7.06 -24.97
CA GLU A 211 -4.81 8.41 -24.42
C GLU A 211 -4.09 9.35 -25.37
N HIS A 212 -3.04 8.87 -26.04
CA HIS A 212 -2.31 9.65 -27.05
C HIS A 212 -3.22 10.02 -28.22
N SER A 213 -3.88 9.04 -28.82
CA SER A 213 -4.82 9.26 -29.93
C SER A 213 -5.97 10.19 -29.53
N ARG A 214 -6.47 10.10 -28.29
CA ARG A 214 -7.49 11.01 -27.77
C ARG A 214 -6.96 12.44 -27.65
N LYS A 215 -5.74 12.65 -27.15
CA LYS A 215 -5.10 13.97 -27.07
C LYS A 215 -4.88 14.57 -28.46
N GLU A 216 -4.42 13.78 -29.42
CA GLU A 216 -4.24 14.23 -30.80
C GLU A 216 -5.57 14.62 -31.45
N ALA A 217 -6.62 13.80 -31.27
CA ALA A 217 -7.95 14.12 -31.76
C ALA A 217 -8.47 15.43 -31.15
N GLU A 218 -8.29 15.63 -29.85
CA GLU A 218 -8.68 16.85 -29.15
C GLU A 218 -7.88 18.07 -29.65
N ALA A 219 -6.57 17.92 -29.89
CA ALA A 219 -5.73 18.96 -30.47
C ALA A 219 -6.20 19.37 -31.88
N LEU A 220 -6.58 18.40 -32.72
CA LEU A 220 -7.13 18.66 -34.05
C LEU A 220 -8.49 19.38 -34.00
N VAL A 221 -9.37 18.99 -33.06
CA VAL A 221 -10.67 19.65 -32.84
C VAL A 221 -10.48 21.10 -32.41
N ILE A 222 -9.54 21.37 -31.51
CA ILE A 222 -9.18 22.73 -31.07
C ILE A 222 -8.60 23.52 -32.25
N ALA A 223 -7.70 22.93 -33.05
CA ALA A 223 -7.10 23.59 -34.21
C ALA A 223 -8.13 23.97 -35.29
N GLN A 224 -9.20 23.18 -35.44
CA GLN A 224 -10.31 23.49 -36.35
C GLN A 224 -11.26 24.57 -35.80
N GLY A 225 -10.96 25.13 -34.63
CA GLY A 225 -11.80 26.15 -33.97
C GLY A 225 -13.14 25.60 -33.51
N ILE A 226 -13.27 24.28 -33.35
CA ILE A 226 -14.50 23.66 -32.85
C ILE A 226 -14.53 23.88 -31.33
N PRO A 227 -15.55 24.55 -30.81
CA PRO A 227 -15.61 24.87 -29.39
C PRO A 227 -15.88 23.60 -28.56
N ALA A 228 -15.18 23.48 -27.43
CA ALA A 228 -15.25 22.30 -26.55
C ALA A 228 -16.59 22.15 -25.79
N ASN A 229 -17.38 23.22 -25.70
CA ASN A 229 -18.67 23.19 -25.01
C ASN A 229 -19.79 22.68 -25.97
N PRO A 230 -20.59 21.68 -25.57
CA PRO A 230 -21.65 21.13 -26.41
C PRO A 230 -22.70 22.17 -26.86
N GLN A 231 -22.99 23.19 -26.05
CA GLN A 231 -23.96 24.23 -26.41
C GLN A 231 -23.43 25.13 -27.55
N SER A 232 -22.17 25.54 -27.49
CA SER A 232 -21.56 26.38 -28.53
C SER A 232 -21.25 25.59 -29.79
N ALA A 233 -20.88 24.31 -29.68
CA ALA A 233 -20.74 23.41 -30.83
C ALA A 233 -22.08 23.24 -31.57
N ARG A 234 -23.18 23.07 -30.83
CA ARG A 234 -24.54 23.01 -31.38
C ARG A 234 -24.95 24.33 -32.04
N ALA A 235 -24.68 25.47 -31.41
CA ALA A 235 -25.00 26.78 -31.97
C ALA A 235 -24.23 27.03 -33.28
N MET A 236 -22.94 26.71 -33.32
CA MET A 236 -22.10 26.81 -34.51
C MET A 236 -22.61 25.89 -35.64
N LEU A 237 -23.02 24.66 -35.32
CA LEU A 237 -23.62 23.73 -36.28
C LEU A 237 -24.93 24.27 -36.86
N LEU A 238 -25.85 24.73 -36.01
CA LEU A 238 -27.14 25.29 -36.45
C LEU A 238 -26.95 26.54 -37.32
N ALA A 239 -25.98 27.40 -36.97
CA ALA A 239 -25.61 28.56 -37.78
C ALA A 239 -25.06 28.15 -39.16
N LYS A 240 -24.16 27.14 -39.22
CA LYS A 240 -23.61 26.63 -40.49
C LYS A 240 -24.68 25.97 -41.37
N LEU A 241 -25.66 25.30 -40.79
CA LEU A 241 -26.74 24.62 -41.51
C LEU A 241 -27.91 25.56 -41.88
N GLY A 242 -27.87 26.82 -41.46
CA GLY A 242 -28.94 27.78 -41.73
C GLY A 242 -30.27 27.46 -41.04
N ILE A 243 -30.27 26.58 -40.02
CA ILE A 243 -31.50 26.16 -39.33
C ILE A 243 -31.73 27.11 -38.14
N ARG A 244 -32.75 27.95 -38.26
CA ARG A 244 -33.28 28.74 -37.13
C ARG A 244 -34.30 27.91 -36.37
N ARG A 245 -33.98 27.55 -35.13
CA ARG A 245 -34.96 27.02 -34.18
C ARG A 245 -35.36 28.18 -33.29
N ASP A 246 -36.44 28.87 -33.65
CA ASP A 246 -36.99 29.90 -32.80
C ASP A 246 -37.34 29.29 -31.44
N THR A 247 -36.88 29.95 -30.39
CA THR A 247 -37.16 29.61 -29.00
C THR A 247 -38.66 29.77 -28.75
N HIS A 248 -39.41 28.67 -28.80
CA HIS A 248 -40.69 28.62 -28.10
C HIS A 248 -40.38 28.55 -26.60
N VAL A 249 -40.69 29.67 -25.93
CA VAL A 249 -40.76 29.85 -24.48
C VAL A 249 -41.78 28.89 -23.88
#